data_AF-A0A951W6W7-F1
#
_entry.id   AF-A0A951W6W7-F1
#
_cell.length_a   1.000
_cell.length_b   1.000
_cell.length_c   1.000
_cell.angle_alpha   90.00
_cell.angle_beta   90.00
_cell.angle_gamma   90.00
#
_symmetry.space_group_name_H-M   'P 1'
#
loop_
_entity.id
_entity.type
_entity.pdbx_description
1 polymer ?
#
loop_
_entity_poly.entity_id
_entity_poly.type
_entity_poly.pdbx_seq_one_letter_code
_entity_poly.pdbx_strand_id
1 'polypeptide(L)'
;MSSSMPNNHGTAVAGIIGALRNNPDEDIPEIMKGIAGIAGGENNDVNNLDTGVELYSGGIFYNKKFSTISDAAQAIFEGAFESIDPNTKMGFGLHLQNHSWGSSVIGTNSQIELDLVEIKLLEEVVESAWRNHCVLIASRGNRGRKNSPLEYPACFADELVISVGASGVDGKYKNQNNGDAFQESGSNWWASSKENVDIIAPGVTELILTTVFIDQPEPKPFLNYPCIPIPAVNTQNSKYQCFNGTSAAAPHVTGTASLMYSKHNVLATPPAPNNLTTEDIEAILEKTAHNRAHPNDPTYYDEENGWGLIDAGEAVKLIDYPKYYVKHSDINTAPTVTLVQSNLTVNLTQEINGLDAGTYIADLYKYEWNYSNNVLNPGEEIIDWWPVHAGTYKGVSANTNINGEPYMAITPSVNIGGTTASVNVVTYAWWVKEQGSVLGQGEVVNEWVLDQSSTSPNDLRYMYSIHIENITLSSLKSESIKEDVLLYPNPTNDILNIYFPTSLSNPEIEIYNLEGKLIYSERNIQPDQQNVSIEIAPFSNGVYLFVLKDKDNRITKRFIKQ
;
A
#
# COMPACT_ATOMS: atom_id res chain seq x y z
N MET A 1 -7.38 -34.63 -26.03
CA MET A 1 -6.82 -34.05 -24.80
C MET A 1 -6.85 -32.54 -24.98
N SER A 2 -7.80 -31.84 -24.36
CA SER A 2 -7.95 -30.39 -24.49
C SER A 2 -6.88 -29.69 -23.66
N SER A 3 -6.04 -28.88 -24.31
CA SER A 3 -4.92 -28.16 -23.71
C SER A 3 -5.33 -27.35 -22.48
N SER A 4 -4.72 -27.69 -21.35
CA SER A 4 -4.90 -27.16 -19.99
C SER A 4 -3.91 -26.02 -19.70
N MET A 5 -4.12 -24.81 -20.22
CA MET A 5 -3.21 -23.68 -19.98
C MET A 5 -3.76 -22.63 -18.99
N PRO A 6 -2.90 -22.05 -18.12
CA PRO A 6 -3.27 -20.95 -17.22
C PRO A 6 -3.67 -19.67 -17.96
N ASN A 7 -4.42 -18.78 -17.28
CA ASN A 7 -4.95 -17.54 -17.85
C ASN A 7 -3.86 -16.44 -17.89
N ASN A 8 -3.70 -15.77 -19.05
CA ASN A 8 -2.75 -14.68 -19.28
C ASN A 8 -3.07 -13.34 -18.58
N HIS A 9 -4.21 -13.26 -17.88
CA HIS A 9 -4.63 -12.05 -17.16
C HIS A 9 -3.61 -11.58 -16.11
N GLY A 10 -3.10 -12.48 -15.27
CA GLY A 10 -2.10 -12.12 -14.25
C GLY A 10 -0.78 -11.61 -14.83
N THR A 11 -0.32 -12.20 -15.94
CA THR A 11 0.87 -11.71 -16.65
C THR A 11 0.65 -10.31 -17.22
N ALA A 12 -0.53 -10.05 -17.80
CA ALA A 12 -0.89 -8.74 -18.32
C ALA A 12 -0.90 -7.65 -17.23
N VAL A 13 -1.43 -7.99 -16.05
CA VAL A 13 -1.41 -7.12 -14.86
C VAL A 13 0.03 -6.85 -14.43
N ALA A 14 0.84 -7.90 -14.26
CA ALA A 14 2.25 -7.81 -13.88
C ALA A 14 3.07 -6.95 -14.87
N GLY A 15 2.80 -7.06 -16.17
CA GLY A 15 3.48 -6.26 -17.19
C GLY A 15 3.22 -4.76 -17.08
N ILE A 16 2.01 -4.35 -16.72
CA ILE A 16 1.67 -2.93 -16.50
C ILE A 16 2.40 -2.39 -15.27
N ILE A 17 2.49 -3.19 -14.19
CA ILE A 17 3.18 -2.78 -12.97
C ILE A 17 4.69 -2.69 -13.21
N GLY A 18 5.31 -3.77 -13.72
CA GLY A 18 6.75 -3.98 -13.56
C GLY A 18 7.49 -4.58 -14.75
N ALA A 19 6.98 -4.49 -15.99
CA ALA A 19 7.78 -4.93 -17.15
C ALA A 19 9.08 -4.11 -17.27
N LEU A 20 10.22 -4.79 -17.31
CA LEU A 20 11.55 -4.18 -17.45
C LEU A 20 11.66 -3.32 -18.71
N ARG A 21 12.24 -2.13 -18.59
CA ARG A 21 12.54 -1.26 -19.74
C ARG A 21 13.59 -1.89 -20.64
N ASN A 22 13.56 -1.47 -21.91
CA ASN A 22 14.57 -1.81 -22.92
C ASN A 22 14.75 -3.33 -23.13
N ASN A 23 13.68 -4.13 -23.03
CA ASN A 23 13.74 -5.56 -23.32
C ASN A 23 14.00 -5.75 -24.83
N PRO A 24 15.25 -6.07 -25.26
CA PRO A 24 15.56 -6.16 -26.68
C PRO A 24 14.92 -7.44 -27.22
N ASP A 25 14.12 -7.30 -28.27
CA ASP A 25 13.63 -8.45 -29.02
C ASP A 25 14.32 -8.44 -30.38
N GLU A 26 15.12 -9.47 -30.67
CA GLU A 26 15.87 -9.60 -31.93
C GLU A 26 14.93 -9.67 -33.15
N ASP A 27 13.67 -10.06 -32.94
CA ASP A 27 12.64 -10.17 -33.98
C ASP A 27 11.85 -8.86 -34.20
N ILE A 28 12.12 -7.81 -33.41
CA ILE A 28 11.41 -6.52 -33.49
C ILE A 28 12.41 -5.40 -33.88
N PRO A 29 12.13 -4.58 -34.92
CA PRO A 29 13.04 -3.51 -35.36
C PRO A 29 13.42 -2.55 -34.22
N GLU A 30 14.66 -2.03 -34.24
CA GLU A 30 15.26 -1.12 -33.23
C GLU A 30 14.38 0.06 -32.77
N ILE A 31 13.40 0.48 -33.58
CA ILE A 31 12.44 1.54 -33.26
C ILE A 31 11.30 1.11 -32.31
N MET A 32 11.24 -0.17 -31.93
CA MET A 32 10.18 -0.78 -31.11
C MET A 32 10.77 -1.57 -29.94
N LYS A 33 11.45 -0.86 -29.02
CA LYS A 33 11.96 -1.39 -27.75
C LYS A 33 10.82 -1.80 -26.81
N GLY A 34 10.22 -2.98 -26.99
CA GLY A 34 9.28 -3.63 -26.06
C GLY A 34 8.22 -2.70 -25.43
N ILE A 35 7.91 -2.93 -24.16
CA ILE A 35 7.10 -2.04 -23.31
C ILE A 35 7.89 -1.70 -22.03
N ALA A 36 7.36 -0.80 -21.21
CA ALA A 36 7.83 -0.56 -19.86
C ALA A 36 6.63 -0.56 -18.90
N GLY A 37 6.74 -1.31 -17.81
CA GLY A 37 5.84 -1.16 -16.68
C GLY A 37 6.11 0.15 -15.96
N ILE A 38 5.11 0.65 -15.23
CA ILE A 38 5.21 1.92 -14.50
C ILE A 38 6.40 1.92 -13.53
N ALA A 39 6.63 0.81 -12.83
CA ALA A 39 7.72 0.61 -11.87
C ALA A 39 8.67 -0.52 -12.29
N GLY A 40 8.91 -0.69 -13.60
CA GLY A 40 9.65 -1.83 -14.14
C GLY A 40 11.18 -1.77 -14.08
N GLY A 41 11.81 -0.63 -13.80
CA GLY A 41 13.27 -0.51 -13.82
C GLY A 41 13.93 -0.84 -15.17
N GLU A 42 15.25 -1.08 -15.18
CA GLU A 42 16.06 -1.34 -16.39
C GLU A 42 16.68 -2.74 -16.43
N ASN A 43 16.54 -3.42 -17.57
CA ASN A 43 16.98 -4.81 -17.78
C ASN A 43 18.52 -5.04 -17.73
N ASN A 44 19.34 -3.98 -17.71
CA ASN A 44 20.80 -4.05 -17.83
C ASN A 44 21.54 -3.12 -16.86
N ASP A 45 20.98 -2.83 -15.69
CA ASP A 45 21.70 -2.03 -14.72
C ASP A 45 22.86 -2.83 -14.10
N VAL A 46 24.05 -2.62 -14.65
CA VAL A 46 25.32 -3.24 -14.22
C VAL A 46 25.63 -2.98 -12.74
N ASN A 47 24.97 -1.98 -12.12
CA ASN A 47 25.15 -1.60 -10.73
C ASN A 47 23.96 -1.99 -9.82
N ASN A 48 22.91 -2.65 -10.33
CA ASN A 48 21.68 -3.01 -9.60
C ASN A 48 21.01 -1.83 -8.86
N LEU A 49 21.02 -0.63 -9.43
CA LEU A 49 20.43 0.58 -8.85
C LEU A 49 18.98 0.84 -9.33
N ASP A 50 18.59 0.35 -10.51
CA ASP A 50 17.27 0.53 -11.12
C ASP A 50 16.62 -0.82 -11.47
N THR A 51 16.44 -1.68 -10.46
CA THR A 51 15.91 -3.05 -10.66
C THR A 51 14.39 -3.12 -10.81
N GLY A 52 13.68 -2.00 -10.63
CA GLY A 52 12.23 -1.98 -10.59
C GLY A 52 11.63 -2.69 -9.37
N VAL A 53 10.33 -2.94 -9.41
CA VAL A 53 9.61 -3.69 -8.38
C VAL A 53 9.92 -5.19 -8.45
N GLU A 54 9.89 -5.84 -7.29
CA GLU A 54 9.80 -7.30 -7.22
C GLU A 54 8.32 -7.72 -7.29
N LEU A 55 8.02 -8.74 -8.09
CA LEU A 55 6.65 -9.19 -8.35
C LEU A 55 6.43 -10.59 -7.78
N TYR A 56 5.44 -10.72 -6.90
CA TYR A 56 4.99 -11.99 -6.35
C TYR A 56 3.59 -12.30 -6.87
N SER A 57 3.33 -13.56 -7.20
CA SER A 57 2.06 -14.00 -7.77
C SER A 57 1.30 -14.92 -6.82
N GLY A 58 0.30 -14.38 -6.12
CA GLY A 58 -0.72 -15.15 -5.40
C GLY A 58 -1.78 -15.72 -6.35
N GLY A 59 -1.48 -16.86 -6.97
CA GLY A 59 -2.34 -17.45 -8.01
C GLY A 59 -3.66 -18.02 -7.47
N ILE A 60 -4.73 -17.21 -7.46
CA ILE A 60 -6.07 -17.60 -6.97
C ILE A 60 -7.06 -17.99 -8.08
N PHE A 61 -6.58 -18.04 -9.34
CA PHE A 61 -7.36 -18.49 -10.50
C PHE A 61 -6.62 -19.62 -11.22
N TYR A 62 -7.34 -20.70 -11.54
CA TYR A 62 -6.84 -21.79 -12.36
C TYR A 62 -7.81 -22.12 -13.49
N ASN A 63 -7.32 -22.10 -14.74
CA ASN A 63 -8.13 -22.36 -15.94
C ASN A 63 -9.43 -21.53 -16.00
N LYS A 64 -9.33 -20.22 -15.73
CA LYS A 64 -10.44 -19.25 -15.64
C LYS A 64 -11.47 -19.52 -14.54
N LYS A 65 -11.20 -20.46 -13.64
CA LYS A 65 -12.01 -20.70 -12.45
C LYS A 65 -11.34 -20.04 -11.26
N PHE A 66 -12.11 -19.27 -10.52
CA PHE A 66 -11.72 -18.82 -9.19
C PHE A 66 -11.52 -20.04 -8.29
N SER A 67 -10.55 -19.95 -7.38
CA SER A 67 -10.29 -20.99 -6.39
C SER A 67 -11.38 -20.92 -5.30
N THR A 68 -11.08 -20.40 -4.12
CA THR A 68 -12.06 -20.14 -3.06
C THR A 68 -11.75 -18.82 -2.37
N ILE A 69 -12.70 -18.29 -1.60
CA ILE A 69 -12.45 -17.11 -0.77
C ILE A 69 -11.44 -17.42 0.33
N SER A 70 -11.40 -18.64 0.85
CA SER A 70 -10.36 -19.07 1.77
C SER A 70 -8.96 -18.97 1.15
N ASP A 71 -8.80 -19.40 -0.10
CA ASP A 71 -7.50 -19.32 -0.79
C ASP A 71 -7.11 -17.86 -1.08
N ALA A 72 -8.08 -17.03 -1.46
CA ALA A 72 -7.84 -15.60 -1.67
C ALA A 72 -7.48 -14.88 -0.36
N ALA A 73 -8.17 -15.21 0.73
CA ALA A 73 -7.89 -14.68 2.05
C ALA A 73 -6.50 -15.10 2.55
N GLN A 74 -6.13 -16.36 2.34
CA GLN A 74 -4.79 -16.85 2.66
C GLN A 74 -3.71 -16.15 1.82
N ALA A 75 -3.94 -15.94 0.52
CA ALA A 75 -3.01 -15.23 -0.34
C ALA A 75 -2.82 -13.76 0.08
N ILE A 76 -3.89 -13.07 0.49
CA ILE A 76 -3.83 -11.70 1.03
C ILE A 76 -2.98 -11.68 2.31
N PHE A 77 -3.27 -12.60 3.22
CA PHE A 77 -2.59 -12.70 4.51
C PHE A 77 -1.10 -13.06 4.33
N GLU A 78 -0.78 -14.12 3.60
CA GLU A 78 0.61 -14.50 3.34
C GLU A 78 1.36 -13.43 2.55
N GLY A 79 0.69 -12.69 1.66
CA GLY A 79 1.27 -11.54 1.00
C GLY A 79 1.66 -10.44 1.98
N ALA A 80 0.75 -10.04 2.87
CA ALA A 80 0.96 -8.88 3.73
C ALA A 80 1.91 -9.12 4.90
N PHE A 81 1.96 -10.33 5.44
CA PHE A 81 2.72 -10.65 6.64
C PHE A 81 4.06 -11.30 6.31
N GLU A 82 5.07 -11.11 7.17
CA GLU A 82 6.32 -11.88 7.16
C GLU A 82 6.57 -12.39 8.59
N SER A 83 6.82 -13.70 8.73
CA SER A 83 7.10 -14.31 10.02
C SER A 83 8.44 -13.82 10.57
N ILE A 84 8.41 -13.32 11.80
CA ILE A 84 9.61 -12.92 12.56
C ILE A 84 10.44 -14.16 12.97
N ASP A 85 9.88 -15.37 12.91
CA ASP A 85 10.61 -16.61 13.20
C ASP A 85 11.33 -17.13 11.94
N PRO A 86 12.68 -17.06 11.90
CA PRO A 86 13.46 -17.48 10.75
C PRO A 86 13.37 -18.99 10.47
N ASN A 87 12.84 -19.79 11.40
CA ASN A 87 12.67 -21.24 11.22
C ASN A 87 11.35 -21.61 10.52
N THR A 88 10.36 -20.71 10.51
CA THR A 88 9.04 -20.97 9.92
C THR A 88 8.82 -20.25 8.59
N LYS A 89 9.55 -19.14 8.31
CA LYS A 89 9.51 -18.34 7.06
C LYS A 89 8.15 -18.40 6.35
N MET A 90 7.10 -17.98 7.06
CA MET A 90 5.77 -17.84 6.48
C MET A 90 5.55 -16.40 6.05
N GLY A 91 4.94 -16.23 4.87
CA GLY A 91 4.59 -14.93 4.31
C GLY A 91 5.73 -14.20 3.60
N PHE A 92 5.37 -13.13 2.88
CA PHE A 92 6.23 -12.41 1.94
C PHE A 92 6.51 -10.95 2.32
N GLY A 93 5.78 -10.39 3.29
CA GLY A 93 5.99 -9.00 3.74
C GLY A 93 5.85 -7.96 2.63
N LEU A 94 4.91 -8.16 1.69
CA LEU A 94 4.73 -7.29 0.54
C LEU A 94 4.32 -5.89 0.98
N HIS A 95 4.95 -4.87 0.38
CA HIS A 95 4.57 -3.47 0.62
C HIS A 95 3.21 -3.11 -0.02
N LEU A 96 2.89 -3.71 -1.17
CA LEU A 96 1.65 -3.45 -1.92
C LEU A 96 1.07 -4.74 -2.49
N GLN A 97 -0.26 -4.80 -2.62
CA GLN A 97 -0.99 -5.87 -3.31
C GLN A 97 -1.96 -5.30 -4.34
N ASN A 98 -1.97 -5.90 -5.53
CA ASN A 98 -2.91 -5.56 -6.61
C ASN A 98 -3.99 -6.63 -6.73
N HIS A 99 -5.26 -6.23 -6.57
CA HIS A 99 -6.44 -7.07 -6.68
C HIS A 99 -7.22 -6.73 -7.95
N SER A 100 -6.76 -7.25 -9.09
CA SER A 100 -7.46 -7.14 -10.39
C SER A 100 -8.54 -8.21 -10.58
N TRP A 101 -9.28 -8.51 -9.52
CA TRP A 101 -10.39 -9.45 -9.45
C TRP A 101 -11.47 -8.87 -8.52
N GLY A 102 -12.68 -9.42 -8.58
CA GLY A 102 -13.76 -9.00 -7.69
C GLY A 102 -14.89 -10.01 -7.65
N SER A 103 -15.58 -10.07 -6.52
CA SER A 103 -16.70 -10.97 -6.27
C SER A 103 -17.86 -10.19 -5.69
N SER A 104 -19.08 -10.49 -6.13
CA SER A 104 -20.30 -9.78 -5.69
C SER A 104 -21.13 -10.63 -4.75
N VAL A 105 -22.09 -10.02 -4.07
CA VAL A 105 -23.05 -10.74 -3.21
C VAL A 105 -23.92 -11.70 -4.04
N ILE A 106 -24.33 -12.82 -3.45
CA ILE A 106 -25.28 -13.79 -4.03
C ILE A 106 -26.52 -13.12 -4.63
N GLY A 107 -26.92 -13.57 -5.83
CA GLY A 107 -28.10 -13.08 -6.55
C GLY A 107 -27.83 -11.90 -7.50
N THR A 108 -26.58 -11.53 -7.71
CA THR A 108 -26.18 -10.45 -8.63
C THR A 108 -25.77 -10.94 -10.02
N ASN A 109 -25.84 -12.26 -10.30
CA ASN A 109 -25.37 -12.89 -11.54
C ASN A 109 -23.89 -12.57 -11.81
N SER A 110 -23.08 -12.55 -10.75
CA SER A 110 -21.63 -12.41 -10.83
C SER A 110 -20.98 -13.76 -11.18
N GLN A 111 -19.70 -13.74 -11.61
CA GLN A 111 -18.96 -14.99 -11.83
C GLN A 111 -18.62 -15.70 -10.52
N ILE A 112 -18.50 -14.93 -9.44
CA ILE A 112 -18.23 -15.37 -8.08
C ILE A 112 -19.23 -14.65 -7.18
N GLU A 113 -20.07 -15.42 -6.50
CA GLU A 113 -21.11 -14.94 -5.59
C GLU A 113 -20.71 -15.27 -4.15
N LEU A 114 -20.72 -14.28 -3.26
CA LEU A 114 -20.29 -14.40 -1.88
C LEU A 114 -21.48 -14.45 -0.91
N ASP A 115 -21.37 -15.32 0.10
CA ASP A 115 -22.20 -15.23 1.30
C ASP A 115 -21.61 -14.24 2.34
N LEU A 116 -22.38 -13.96 3.40
CA LEU A 116 -21.97 -13.01 4.44
C LEU A 116 -20.74 -13.47 5.25
N VAL A 117 -20.53 -14.78 5.37
CA VAL A 117 -19.37 -15.33 6.10
C VAL A 117 -18.11 -15.14 5.27
N GLU A 118 -18.20 -15.36 3.96
CA GLU A 118 -17.09 -15.13 3.03
C GLU A 118 -16.71 -13.65 2.91
N ILE A 119 -17.70 -12.74 2.87
CA ILE A 119 -17.44 -11.29 2.88
C ILE A 119 -16.71 -10.90 4.16
N LYS A 120 -17.19 -11.37 5.32
CA LYS A 120 -16.57 -11.06 6.61
C LYS A 120 -15.15 -11.62 6.73
N LEU A 121 -14.92 -12.86 6.30
CA LEU A 121 -13.57 -13.42 6.25
C LEU A 121 -12.63 -12.57 5.40
N LEU A 122 -13.10 -12.14 4.23
CA LEU A 122 -12.29 -11.32 3.33
C LEU A 122 -12.05 -9.91 3.90
N GLU A 123 -13.02 -9.32 4.59
CA GLU A 123 -12.89 -8.04 5.28
C GLU A 123 -11.84 -8.12 6.40
N GLU A 124 -11.90 -9.14 7.25
CA GLU A 124 -10.97 -9.35 8.37
C GLU A 124 -9.51 -9.48 7.91
N VAL A 125 -9.25 -10.20 6.80
CA VAL A 125 -7.89 -10.33 6.26
C VAL A 125 -7.41 -9.08 5.53
N VAL A 126 -8.31 -8.35 4.86
CA VAL A 126 -7.99 -7.05 4.24
C VAL A 126 -7.65 -6.03 5.32
N GLU A 127 -8.44 -5.95 6.39
CA GLU A 127 -8.16 -5.09 7.55
C GLU A 127 -6.82 -5.48 8.20
N SER A 128 -6.55 -6.78 8.35
CA SER A 128 -5.27 -7.26 8.89
C SER A 128 -4.08 -6.86 8.03
N ALA A 129 -4.19 -7.01 6.71
CA ALA A 129 -3.14 -6.61 5.76
C ALA A 129 -2.90 -5.09 5.80
N TRP A 130 -3.98 -4.31 5.79
CA TRP A 130 -3.95 -2.86 5.88
C TRP A 130 -3.35 -2.35 7.20
N ARG A 131 -3.73 -2.94 8.35
CA ARG A 131 -3.12 -2.65 9.66
C ARG A 131 -1.64 -3.04 9.72
N ASN A 132 -1.21 -4.01 8.91
CA ASN A 132 0.20 -4.34 8.73
C ASN A 132 0.93 -3.40 7.74
N HIS A 133 0.31 -2.25 7.40
CA HIS A 133 0.83 -1.27 6.46
C HIS A 133 1.11 -1.81 5.05
N CYS A 134 0.38 -2.85 4.64
CA CYS A 134 0.35 -3.33 3.26
C CYS A 134 -0.71 -2.57 2.47
N VAL A 135 -0.32 -1.94 1.36
CA VAL A 135 -1.22 -1.11 0.54
C VAL A 135 -2.03 -2.00 -0.40
N LEU A 136 -3.36 -2.02 -0.23
CA LEU A 136 -4.26 -2.79 -1.08
C LEU A 136 -4.89 -1.90 -2.15
N ILE A 137 -4.75 -2.31 -3.41
CA ILE A 137 -5.28 -1.59 -4.56
C ILE A 137 -6.15 -2.55 -5.36
N ALA A 138 -7.43 -2.24 -5.52
CA ALA A 138 -8.40 -3.15 -6.12
C ALA A 138 -9.10 -2.54 -7.33
N SER A 139 -9.37 -3.37 -8.33
CA SER A 139 -10.11 -2.94 -9.51
C SER A 139 -11.60 -2.89 -9.21
N ARG A 140 -12.28 -1.77 -9.51
CA ARG A 140 -13.69 -1.55 -9.16
C ARG A 140 -14.67 -2.55 -9.79
N GLY A 141 -14.34 -3.09 -10.96
CA GLY A 141 -15.13 -4.10 -11.68
C GLY A 141 -15.63 -3.61 -13.04
N ASN A 142 -16.30 -4.48 -13.80
CA ASN A 142 -16.56 -4.26 -15.24
C ASN A 142 -18.03 -4.41 -15.65
N ARG A 143 -18.97 -4.00 -14.80
CA ARG A 143 -20.42 -4.18 -15.03
C ARG A 143 -21.14 -2.92 -15.52
N GLY A 144 -20.44 -1.79 -15.60
CA GLY A 144 -20.98 -0.50 -16.03
C GLY A 144 -21.91 0.16 -15.00
N ARG A 145 -22.15 1.47 -15.16
CA ARG A 145 -22.93 2.29 -14.22
C ARG A 145 -24.31 1.74 -13.84
N LYS A 146 -25.07 1.18 -14.80
CA LYS A 146 -26.45 0.73 -14.56
C LYS A 146 -26.54 -0.55 -13.73
N ASN A 147 -25.48 -1.37 -13.74
CA ASN A 147 -25.43 -2.66 -13.08
C ASN A 147 -24.15 -2.73 -12.24
N SER A 148 -23.87 -1.75 -11.39
CA SER A 148 -22.65 -1.71 -10.58
C SER A 148 -22.91 -2.30 -9.18
N PRO A 149 -22.79 -3.63 -8.98
CA PRO A 149 -22.93 -4.20 -7.65
C PRO A 149 -21.73 -3.81 -6.77
N LEU A 150 -21.88 -4.10 -5.47
CA LEU A 150 -20.74 -4.21 -4.57
C LEU A 150 -19.86 -5.35 -5.06
N GLU A 151 -18.57 -5.06 -5.30
CA GLU A 151 -17.55 -6.02 -5.72
C GLU A 151 -16.39 -5.95 -4.73
N TYR A 152 -16.15 -7.04 -4.00
CA TYR A 152 -15.09 -7.12 -2.99
C TYR A 152 -13.81 -7.72 -3.60
N PRO A 153 -12.62 -7.21 -3.26
CA PRO A 153 -12.36 -6.29 -2.14
C PRO A 153 -12.54 -4.78 -2.43
N ALA A 154 -12.81 -4.37 -3.67
CA ALA A 154 -12.84 -2.96 -4.07
C ALA A 154 -13.95 -2.10 -3.42
N CYS A 155 -14.97 -2.72 -2.83
CA CYS A 155 -16.06 -2.03 -2.13
C CYS A 155 -16.05 -2.28 -0.62
N PHE A 156 -14.90 -2.62 -0.03
CA PHE A 156 -14.74 -2.51 1.42
C PHE A 156 -14.71 -1.04 1.85
N ALA A 157 -14.63 -0.79 3.16
CA ALA A 157 -14.51 0.56 3.68
C ALA A 157 -13.35 1.32 3.01
N ASP A 158 -13.60 2.59 2.72
CA ASP A 158 -12.74 3.54 1.99
C ASP A 158 -11.27 3.43 2.41
N GLU A 159 -11.03 3.48 3.73
CA GLU A 159 -9.69 3.49 4.29
C GLU A 159 -8.86 2.21 4.03
N LEU A 160 -9.52 1.08 3.71
CA LEU A 160 -8.88 -0.22 3.62
C LEU A 160 -8.26 -0.49 2.25
N VAL A 161 -8.85 0.04 1.18
CA VAL A 161 -8.54 -0.37 -0.20
C VAL A 161 -8.72 0.81 -1.17
N ILE A 162 -7.67 1.12 -1.92
CA ILE A 162 -7.75 2.08 -3.03
C ILE A 162 -8.52 1.42 -4.19
N SER A 163 -9.73 1.89 -4.43
CA SER A 163 -10.71 1.44 -5.43
C SER A 163 -10.51 2.14 -6.78
N VAL A 164 -10.09 1.37 -7.76
CA VAL A 164 -9.64 1.89 -9.06
C VAL A 164 -10.67 1.63 -10.16
N GLY A 165 -11.29 2.70 -10.64
CA GLY A 165 -12.10 2.69 -11.87
C GLY A 165 -11.24 2.75 -13.13
N ALA A 166 -11.87 2.63 -14.31
CA ALA A 166 -11.16 2.69 -15.59
C ALA A 166 -11.56 3.92 -16.40
N SER A 167 -10.56 4.53 -17.03
CA SER A 167 -10.71 5.62 -17.98
C SER A 167 -10.66 5.11 -19.43
N GLY A 168 -11.34 5.83 -20.31
CA GLY A 168 -11.23 5.69 -21.75
C GLY A 168 -10.15 6.58 -22.36
N VAL A 169 -10.18 6.72 -23.69
CA VAL A 169 -9.15 7.44 -24.46
C VAL A 169 -9.08 8.93 -24.15
N ASP A 170 -10.16 9.54 -23.65
CA ASP A 170 -10.19 10.96 -23.28
C ASP A 170 -9.75 11.22 -21.83
N GLY A 171 -9.47 10.16 -21.06
CA GLY A 171 -9.11 10.23 -19.65
C GLY A 171 -10.30 10.47 -18.70
N LYS A 172 -11.53 10.24 -19.15
CA LYS A 172 -12.75 10.17 -18.33
C LYS A 172 -13.23 8.72 -18.21
N TYR A 173 -14.27 8.50 -17.41
CA TYR A 173 -14.94 7.21 -17.19
C TYR A 173 -15.11 6.39 -18.47
N LYS A 174 -14.63 5.14 -18.41
CA LYS A 174 -14.75 4.14 -19.48
C LYS A 174 -16.19 3.67 -19.61
N ASN A 175 -16.78 3.93 -20.77
CA ASN A 175 -18.14 3.51 -21.12
C ASN A 175 -18.21 3.09 -22.60
N GLN A 176 -19.42 2.86 -23.12
CA GLN A 176 -19.64 2.40 -24.50
C GLN A 176 -19.03 3.30 -25.57
N ASN A 177 -18.94 4.60 -25.30
CA ASN A 177 -18.51 5.61 -26.26
C ASN A 177 -17.10 6.12 -25.95
N ASN A 178 -16.40 5.53 -24.97
CA ASN A 178 -15.11 6.00 -24.50
C ASN A 178 -14.10 4.86 -24.41
N GLY A 179 -13.60 4.45 -25.58
CA GLY A 179 -12.63 3.38 -25.79
C GLY A 179 -13.23 1.99 -26.00
N ASP A 180 -12.36 1.03 -26.32
CA ASP A 180 -12.69 -0.29 -26.86
C ASP A 180 -13.54 -0.27 -28.14
N ALA A 181 -13.32 0.73 -29.01
CA ALA A 181 -14.12 0.94 -30.23
C ALA A 181 -14.04 -0.23 -31.23
N PHE A 182 -13.06 -1.12 -31.07
CA PHE A 182 -12.79 -2.26 -31.95
C PHE A 182 -13.19 -3.62 -31.35
N GLN A 183 -13.80 -3.67 -30.16
CA GLN A 183 -14.32 -4.92 -29.61
C GLN A 183 -15.65 -5.31 -30.27
N GLU A 184 -15.88 -6.62 -30.43
CA GLU A 184 -17.16 -7.14 -30.93
C GLU A 184 -18.31 -6.72 -30.01
N SER A 185 -19.44 -6.36 -30.62
CA SER A 185 -20.65 -5.93 -29.93
C SER A 185 -21.05 -6.94 -28.85
N GLY A 186 -20.98 -6.54 -27.57
CA GLY A 186 -21.44 -7.35 -26.43
C GLY A 186 -20.41 -7.59 -25.33
N SER A 187 -19.13 -7.26 -25.55
CA SER A 187 -18.05 -7.46 -24.57
C SER A 187 -17.55 -6.15 -23.97
N ASN A 188 -18.40 -5.17 -23.71
CA ASN A 188 -17.91 -3.79 -23.63
C ASN A 188 -17.14 -3.43 -22.33
N TRP A 189 -16.95 -4.37 -21.40
CA TRP A 189 -16.21 -4.25 -20.12
C TRP A 189 -16.23 -2.83 -19.54
N TRP A 190 -17.43 -2.28 -19.37
CA TRP A 190 -17.61 -0.91 -18.88
C TRP A 190 -17.22 -0.85 -17.42
N ALA A 191 -16.52 0.20 -17.00
CA ALA A 191 -16.10 0.30 -15.61
C ALA A 191 -17.34 0.31 -14.69
N SER A 192 -17.33 -0.50 -13.64
CA SER A 192 -18.23 -0.31 -12.51
C SER A 192 -17.96 1.06 -11.88
N SER A 193 -18.97 1.66 -11.25
CA SER A 193 -18.93 3.00 -10.64
C SER A 193 -19.64 2.99 -9.28
N LYS A 194 -19.62 4.10 -8.54
CA LYS A 194 -20.18 4.22 -7.17
C LYS A 194 -19.43 3.40 -6.12
N GLU A 195 -19.88 3.51 -4.86
CA GLU A 195 -19.30 2.78 -3.72
C GLU A 195 -17.82 3.16 -3.57
N ASN A 196 -17.58 4.47 -3.46
CA ASN A 196 -16.27 5.10 -3.32
C ASN A 196 -15.25 4.63 -4.36
N VAL A 197 -15.37 5.14 -5.58
CA VAL A 197 -14.28 5.02 -6.56
C VAL A 197 -13.33 6.16 -6.27
N ASP A 198 -12.11 5.90 -5.84
CA ASP A 198 -11.18 6.96 -5.45
C ASP A 198 -10.62 7.63 -6.70
N ILE A 199 -10.16 6.83 -7.66
CA ILE A 199 -9.44 7.31 -8.84
C ILE A 199 -9.70 6.42 -10.05
N ILE A 200 -9.44 6.97 -11.23
CA ILE A 200 -9.41 6.20 -12.49
C ILE A 200 -8.02 6.19 -13.10
N ALA A 201 -7.70 5.10 -13.80
CA ALA A 201 -6.49 4.96 -14.59
C ALA A 201 -6.81 4.40 -15.99
N PRO A 202 -5.87 4.40 -16.97
CA PRO A 202 -6.14 3.87 -18.30
C PRO A 202 -6.68 2.44 -18.26
N GLY A 203 -7.81 2.18 -18.94
CA GLY A 203 -8.45 0.85 -18.93
C GLY A 203 -9.02 0.39 -20.26
N VAL A 204 -8.45 0.85 -21.38
CA VAL A 204 -8.95 0.55 -22.73
C VAL A 204 -7.85 0.03 -23.66
N THR A 205 -8.23 -0.82 -24.61
CA THR A 205 -7.30 -1.49 -25.52
C THR A 205 -6.49 -0.54 -26.41
N GLU A 206 -6.99 0.68 -26.66
CA GLU A 206 -6.28 1.70 -27.45
C GLU A 206 -5.08 2.32 -26.72
N LEU A 207 -5.02 2.21 -25.39
CA LEU A 207 -3.98 2.83 -24.57
C LEU A 207 -2.98 1.82 -23.99
N ILE A 208 -3.33 0.53 -23.95
CA ILE A 208 -2.64 -0.45 -23.10
C ILE A 208 -2.12 -1.61 -23.94
N LEU A 209 -0.80 -1.69 -24.04
CA LEU A 209 -0.06 -2.86 -24.52
C LEU A 209 0.74 -3.44 -23.34
N THR A 210 0.56 -4.72 -23.04
CA THR A 210 1.20 -5.39 -21.89
C THR A 210 1.72 -6.79 -22.26
N THR A 211 2.45 -7.43 -21.35
CA THR A 211 3.05 -8.75 -21.56
C THR A 211 2.01 -9.88 -21.62
N VAL A 212 2.38 -10.96 -22.30
CA VAL A 212 1.65 -12.22 -22.32
C VAL A 212 2.63 -13.35 -22.00
N PHE A 213 2.18 -14.37 -21.27
CA PHE A 213 2.98 -15.56 -21.09
C PHE A 213 2.85 -16.44 -22.35
N ILE A 214 3.99 -16.77 -22.97
CA ILE A 214 4.06 -17.64 -24.14
C ILE A 214 4.64 -18.98 -23.71
N ASP A 215 3.78 -20.00 -23.65
CA ASP A 215 4.20 -21.40 -23.63
C ASP A 215 3.99 -22.05 -25.01
N GLN A 216 4.86 -22.99 -25.36
CA GLN A 216 4.73 -23.81 -26.57
C GLN A 216 3.95 -25.10 -26.25
N PRO A 217 3.02 -25.58 -27.11
CA PRO A 217 2.60 -25.00 -28.38
C PRO A 217 1.36 -24.08 -28.25
N GLU A 218 1.54 -22.87 -28.80
CA GLU A 218 0.66 -21.71 -29.00
C GLU A 218 0.14 -20.91 -27.78
N PRO A 219 0.49 -19.61 -27.67
CA PRO A 219 -0.09 -18.69 -26.71
C PRO A 219 -1.56 -18.45 -27.04
N LYS A 220 -2.44 -18.53 -26.03
CA LYS A 220 -3.80 -17.98 -26.16
C LYS A 220 -3.80 -16.60 -25.51
N PRO A 221 -3.73 -15.50 -26.28
CA PRO A 221 -3.89 -14.17 -25.70
C PRO A 221 -5.25 -14.09 -24.97
N PHE A 222 -5.31 -13.31 -23.88
CA PHE A 222 -6.55 -13.13 -23.11
C PHE A 222 -7.64 -12.50 -24.00
N LEU A 223 -7.23 -11.59 -24.87
CA LEU A 223 -8.05 -10.97 -25.92
C LEU A 223 -7.55 -11.42 -27.30
N ASN A 224 -8.45 -11.97 -28.13
CA ASN A 224 -8.10 -12.45 -29.48
C ASN A 224 -8.28 -11.34 -30.54
N TYR A 225 -7.79 -10.13 -30.26
CA TYR A 225 -7.99 -8.95 -31.11
C TYR A 225 -6.64 -8.28 -31.47
N PRO A 226 -6.54 -7.64 -32.66
CA PRO A 226 -5.36 -6.87 -33.03
C PRO A 226 -5.26 -5.59 -32.17
N CYS A 227 -4.08 -5.34 -31.63
CA CYS A 227 -3.74 -4.07 -31.00
C CYS A 227 -3.64 -2.94 -32.03
N ILE A 228 -4.32 -1.81 -31.81
CA ILE A 228 -4.32 -0.63 -32.69
C ILE A 228 -4.14 0.61 -31.79
N PRO A 229 -3.26 1.58 -32.13
CA PRO A 229 -2.72 1.90 -33.46
C PRO A 229 -1.24 1.56 -33.67
N ILE A 230 -0.71 0.55 -32.99
CA ILE A 230 0.65 0.06 -33.27
C ILE A 230 0.57 -0.82 -34.53
N PRO A 231 1.39 -0.59 -35.58
CA PRO A 231 1.28 -1.29 -36.84
C PRO A 231 1.36 -2.81 -36.61
N ALA A 232 0.22 -3.47 -36.81
CA ALA A 232 0.04 -4.90 -37.06
C ALA A 232 1.11 -5.79 -36.41
N VAL A 233 1.23 -5.76 -35.08
CA VAL A 233 1.85 -6.89 -34.39
C VAL A 233 0.89 -8.06 -34.61
N ASN A 234 1.33 -9.06 -35.36
CA ASN A 234 0.60 -10.31 -35.46
C ASN A 234 0.54 -10.92 -34.05
N THR A 235 -0.58 -10.72 -33.36
CA THR A 235 -0.76 -11.13 -31.95
C THR A 235 -0.72 -12.65 -31.78
N GLN A 236 -0.75 -13.43 -32.85
CA GLN A 236 -0.67 -14.89 -32.78
C GLN A 236 0.70 -15.39 -32.28
N ASN A 237 1.77 -14.59 -32.41
CA ASN A 237 3.12 -14.93 -31.92
C ASN A 237 3.78 -13.79 -31.12
N SER A 238 2.99 -12.82 -30.65
CA SER A 238 3.50 -11.65 -29.93
C SER A 238 3.72 -11.97 -28.45
N LYS A 239 4.84 -11.50 -27.86
CA LYS A 239 5.06 -11.43 -26.39
C LYS A 239 4.20 -10.37 -25.70
N TYR A 240 3.36 -9.68 -26.46
CA TYR A 240 2.50 -8.60 -26.01
C TYR A 240 1.06 -8.75 -26.49
N GLN A 241 0.14 -8.25 -25.69
CA GLN A 241 -1.29 -8.19 -25.98
C GLN A 241 -1.88 -6.86 -25.49
N CYS A 242 -3.04 -6.49 -26.03
CA CYS A 242 -3.81 -5.38 -25.50
C CYS A 242 -4.61 -5.83 -24.29
N PHE A 243 -4.92 -4.89 -23.41
CA PHE A 243 -5.64 -5.18 -22.17
C PHE A 243 -6.62 -4.06 -21.84
N ASN A 244 -7.71 -4.38 -21.15
CA ASN A 244 -8.78 -3.42 -20.85
C ASN A 244 -9.54 -3.77 -19.56
N GLY A 245 -10.48 -2.90 -19.20
CA GLY A 245 -11.26 -2.98 -17.98
C GLY A 245 -10.52 -2.41 -16.76
N THR A 246 -11.18 -2.42 -15.61
CA THR A 246 -10.58 -1.97 -14.34
C THR A 246 -9.38 -2.83 -13.94
N SER A 247 -9.29 -4.08 -14.40
CA SER A 247 -8.11 -4.92 -14.23
C SER A 247 -6.87 -4.40 -14.95
N ALA A 248 -7.04 -3.56 -15.97
CA ALA A 248 -5.92 -2.87 -16.62
C ALA A 248 -5.62 -1.52 -15.95
N ALA A 249 -6.61 -0.91 -15.29
CA ALA A 249 -6.46 0.35 -14.57
C ALA A 249 -5.75 0.20 -13.21
N ALA A 250 -6.20 -0.74 -12.36
CA ALA A 250 -5.61 -1.01 -11.04
C ALA A 250 -4.06 -1.17 -11.06
N PRO A 251 -3.45 -1.94 -11.99
CA PRO A 251 -1.99 -2.06 -12.01
C PRO A 251 -1.23 -0.77 -12.39
N HIS A 252 -1.87 0.19 -13.07
CA HIS A 252 -1.24 1.51 -13.26
C HIS A 252 -1.11 2.26 -11.92
N VAL A 253 -2.15 2.17 -11.08
CA VAL A 253 -2.15 2.72 -9.73
C VAL A 253 -1.14 1.99 -8.85
N THR A 254 -1.11 0.66 -8.88
CA THR A 254 -0.11 -0.12 -8.13
C THR A 254 1.32 0.21 -8.52
N GLY A 255 1.60 0.35 -9.81
CA GLY A 255 2.93 0.77 -10.26
C GLY A 255 3.28 2.19 -9.79
N THR A 256 2.32 3.12 -9.82
CA THR A 256 2.51 4.49 -9.33
C THR A 256 2.76 4.52 -7.82
N ALA A 257 1.95 3.81 -7.05
CA ALA A 257 2.10 3.67 -5.60
C ALA A 257 3.45 3.02 -5.24
N SER A 258 3.94 2.08 -6.05
CA SER A 258 5.26 1.46 -5.87
C SER A 258 6.40 2.46 -6.06
N LEU A 259 6.29 3.37 -7.05
CA LEU A 259 7.25 4.47 -7.23
C LEU A 259 7.21 5.43 -6.04
N MET A 260 6.00 5.76 -5.55
CA MET A 260 5.82 6.61 -4.37
C MET A 260 6.50 6.00 -3.14
N TYR A 261 6.24 4.71 -2.87
CA TYR A 261 6.87 3.99 -1.77
C TYR A 261 8.40 3.93 -1.92
N SER A 262 8.90 3.64 -3.12
CA SER A 262 10.34 3.61 -3.40
C SER A 262 11.03 4.97 -3.16
N LYS A 263 10.33 6.06 -3.42
CA LYS A 263 10.84 7.42 -3.16
C LYS A 263 10.76 7.85 -1.71
N HIS A 264 9.75 7.39 -0.98
CA HIS A 264 9.51 7.74 0.41
C HIS A 264 9.44 6.50 1.31
N ASN A 265 10.61 6.04 1.74
CA ASN A 265 10.75 4.96 2.71
C ASN A 265 11.97 5.19 3.60
N VAL A 266 12.00 4.48 4.74
CA VAL A 266 13.07 4.59 5.74
C VAL A 266 14.43 4.08 5.24
N LEU A 267 14.45 3.36 4.12
CA LEU A 267 15.65 2.81 3.48
C LEU A 267 16.14 3.67 2.32
N ALA A 268 15.39 4.71 1.93
CA ALA A 268 15.75 5.64 0.88
C ALA A 268 17.03 6.41 1.25
N THR A 269 17.63 7.07 0.26
CA THR A 269 18.82 7.89 0.44
C THR A 269 18.55 9.30 -0.10
N PRO A 270 18.45 10.33 0.76
CA PRO A 270 18.43 10.24 2.24
C PRO A 270 17.18 9.48 2.76
N PRO A 271 17.18 8.95 4.00
CA PRO A 271 16.05 8.19 4.53
C PRO A 271 14.88 9.11 4.84
N ALA A 272 13.70 8.76 4.35
CA ALA A 272 12.46 9.40 4.76
C ALA A 272 12.14 9.09 6.23
N PRO A 273 11.35 9.91 6.94
CA PRO A 273 11.06 9.72 8.37
C PRO A 273 10.24 8.45 8.67
N ASN A 274 9.47 7.96 7.69
CA ASN A 274 8.63 6.77 7.79
C ASN A 274 8.41 6.17 6.40
N ASN A 275 7.84 4.96 6.35
CA ASN A 275 7.24 4.42 5.13
C ASN A 275 5.86 5.06 4.92
N LEU A 276 5.39 5.13 3.67
CA LEU A 276 4.03 5.59 3.38
C LEU A 276 3.00 4.52 3.77
N THR A 277 1.85 4.94 4.29
CA THR A 277 0.67 4.08 4.48
C THR A 277 -0.25 4.13 3.25
N THR A 278 -1.32 3.32 3.25
CA THR A 278 -2.38 3.36 2.24
C THR A 278 -2.97 4.77 2.12
N GLU A 279 -3.32 5.38 3.25
CA GLU A 279 -3.93 6.71 3.30
C GLU A 279 -2.98 7.80 2.79
N ASP A 280 -1.67 7.67 3.03
CA ASP A 280 -0.69 8.62 2.48
C ASP A 280 -0.65 8.55 0.95
N ILE A 281 -0.63 7.34 0.40
CA ILE A 281 -0.58 7.13 -1.04
C ILE A 281 -1.89 7.59 -1.68
N GLU A 282 -3.02 7.21 -1.11
CA GLU A 282 -4.35 7.58 -1.57
C GLU A 282 -4.55 9.09 -1.57
N ALA A 283 -4.34 9.78 -0.45
CA ALA A 283 -4.54 11.22 -0.35
C ALA A 283 -3.73 12.00 -1.40
N ILE A 284 -2.50 11.56 -1.68
CA ILE A 284 -1.66 12.20 -2.70
C ILE A 284 -2.14 11.86 -4.12
N LEU A 285 -2.53 10.61 -4.39
CA LEU A 285 -3.07 10.21 -5.69
C LEU A 285 -4.36 10.96 -6.03
N GLU A 286 -5.29 11.07 -5.08
CA GLU A 286 -6.54 11.82 -5.23
C GLU A 286 -6.29 13.31 -5.49
N LYS A 287 -5.43 13.93 -4.67
CA LYS A 287 -5.09 15.36 -4.77
C LYS A 287 -4.42 15.71 -6.10
N THR A 288 -3.65 14.79 -6.67
CA THR A 288 -2.94 14.99 -7.94
C THR A 288 -3.71 14.49 -9.15
N ALA A 289 -4.88 13.87 -8.94
CA ALA A 289 -5.71 13.37 -10.02
C ALA A 289 -6.24 14.52 -10.90
N HIS A 290 -6.25 14.27 -12.21
CA HIS A 290 -6.78 15.17 -13.21
C HIS A 290 -8.26 14.90 -13.43
N ASN A 291 -9.11 15.73 -12.84
CA ASN A 291 -10.55 15.66 -13.03
C ASN A 291 -10.99 16.22 -14.39
N ARG A 292 -10.84 15.38 -15.42
CA ARG A 292 -11.20 15.74 -16.80
C ARG A 292 -12.71 15.78 -17.04
N ALA A 293 -13.50 15.12 -16.19
CA ALA A 293 -14.96 15.17 -16.25
C ALA A 293 -15.50 16.52 -15.77
N HIS A 294 -14.83 17.15 -14.79
CA HIS A 294 -15.19 18.42 -14.19
C HIS A 294 -14.08 19.48 -14.32
N PRO A 295 -13.72 19.91 -15.55
CA PRO A 295 -12.56 20.80 -15.78
C PRO A 295 -12.70 22.20 -15.17
N ASN A 296 -13.92 22.61 -14.80
CA ASN A 296 -14.17 23.90 -14.14
C ASN A 296 -14.20 23.80 -12.61
N ASP A 297 -14.16 22.59 -12.06
CA ASP A 297 -14.11 22.32 -10.63
C ASP A 297 -13.30 21.04 -10.38
N PRO A 298 -11.95 21.13 -10.40
CA PRO A 298 -11.09 19.96 -10.24
C PRO A 298 -11.26 19.24 -8.89
N THR A 299 -11.86 19.89 -7.90
CA THR A 299 -12.13 19.34 -6.57
C THR A 299 -13.47 18.62 -6.45
N TYR A 300 -14.25 18.57 -7.54
CA TYR A 300 -15.55 17.91 -7.53
C TYR A 300 -15.41 16.39 -7.68
N TYR A 301 -15.70 15.64 -6.61
CA TYR A 301 -15.80 14.19 -6.68
C TYR A 301 -17.05 13.72 -7.45
N ASP A 302 -16.90 12.72 -8.31
CA ASP A 302 -18.04 12.03 -8.95
C ASP A 302 -17.90 10.49 -8.91
N GLU A 303 -19.02 9.78 -8.84
CA GLU A 303 -19.05 8.32 -8.66
C GLU A 303 -18.41 7.52 -9.81
N GLU A 304 -18.17 8.14 -10.97
CA GLU A 304 -17.70 7.48 -12.19
C GLU A 304 -16.21 7.72 -12.45
N ASN A 305 -15.69 8.89 -12.07
CA ASN A 305 -14.29 9.25 -12.24
C ASN A 305 -13.53 9.31 -10.91
N GLY A 306 -14.22 9.20 -9.78
CA GLY A 306 -13.68 9.48 -8.47
C GLY A 306 -13.19 10.92 -8.38
N TRP A 307 -11.97 11.10 -7.89
CA TRP A 307 -11.22 12.36 -7.92
C TRP A 307 -10.57 12.64 -9.28
N GLY A 308 -10.51 11.66 -10.17
CA GLY A 308 -10.10 11.83 -11.57
C GLY A 308 -9.04 10.86 -12.05
N LEU A 309 -8.44 11.18 -13.20
CA LEU A 309 -7.39 10.38 -13.81
C LEU A 309 -6.06 10.59 -13.09
N ILE A 310 -5.41 9.52 -12.62
CA ILE A 310 -4.11 9.63 -11.93
C ILE A 310 -3.05 10.41 -12.72
N ASP A 311 -2.24 11.20 -12.01
CA ASP A 311 -1.00 11.78 -12.53
C ASP A 311 0.19 11.26 -11.72
N ALA A 312 0.82 10.20 -12.24
CA ALA A 312 1.97 9.57 -11.58
C ALA A 312 3.16 10.52 -11.40
N GLY A 313 3.36 11.48 -12.32
CA GLY A 313 4.47 12.42 -12.24
C GLY A 313 4.30 13.41 -11.10
N GLU A 314 3.11 13.98 -10.96
CA GLU A 314 2.82 14.91 -9.87
C GLU A 314 2.73 14.17 -8.51
N ALA A 315 2.12 12.98 -8.47
CA ALA A 315 2.05 12.17 -7.24
C ALA A 315 3.45 11.85 -6.69
N VAL A 316 4.37 11.36 -7.54
CA VAL A 316 5.75 11.04 -7.12
C VAL A 316 6.54 12.30 -6.78
N LYS A 317 6.31 13.41 -7.48
CA LYS A 317 6.96 14.69 -7.15
C LYS A 317 6.58 15.16 -5.74
N LEU A 318 5.34 14.98 -5.33
CA LEU A 318 4.86 15.35 -3.99
C LEU A 318 5.39 14.47 -2.86
N ILE A 319 6.25 13.49 -3.13
CA ILE A 319 6.95 12.69 -2.10
C ILE A 319 8.45 12.56 -2.37
N ASP A 320 9.00 13.44 -3.22
CA ASP A 320 10.43 13.45 -3.57
C ASP A 320 11.25 14.04 -2.41
N TYR A 321 11.55 13.18 -1.44
CA TYR A 321 12.35 13.51 -0.27
C TYR A 321 13.79 13.89 -0.67
N PRO A 322 14.41 14.94 -0.06
CA PRO A 322 13.93 15.70 1.10
C PRO A 322 13.10 16.94 0.80
N LYS A 323 12.70 17.16 -0.46
CA LYS A 323 11.90 18.36 -0.79
C LYS A 323 10.44 18.21 -0.36
N TYR A 324 9.80 17.13 -0.75
CA TYR A 324 8.42 16.84 -0.34
C TYR A 324 8.36 15.51 0.38
N TYR A 325 7.70 15.45 1.53
CA TYR A 325 7.62 14.21 2.29
C TYR A 325 6.45 14.18 3.27
N VAL A 326 6.07 12.98 3.67
CA VAL A 326 5.03 12.74 4.65
C VAL A 326 5.68 12.34 5.97
N LYS A 327 5.26 12.99 7.05
CA LYS A 327 5.71 12.65 8.40
C LYS A 327 4.54 12.19 9.25
N HIS A 328 4.66 11.02 9.84
CA HIS A 328 3.69 10.49 10.80
C HIS A 328 3.85 11.12 12.18
N SER A 329 2.73 11.24 12.90
CA SER A 329 2.71 11.61 14.31
C SER A 329 3.44 10.60 15.19
N ASP A 330 4.06 11.06 16.29
CA ASP A 330 4.72 10.17 17.24
C ASP A 330 3.71 9.29 18.00
N ILE A 331 3.63 8.04 17.57
CA ILE A 331 2.75 7.01 18.13
C ILE A 331 3.10 6.61 19.56
N ASN A 332 4.27 7.02 20.09
CA ASN A 332 4.68 6.74 21.46
C ASN A 332 4.22 7.81 22.46
N THR A 333 3.48 8.83 22.00
CA THR A 333 2.91 9.84 22.87
C THR A 333 1.95 9.18 23.85
N ALA A 334 2.30 9.17 25.14
CA ALA A 334 1.46 8.59 26.17
C ALA A 334 0.20 9.43 26.42
N PRO A 335 -0.99 8.81 26.58
CA PRO A 335 -2.19 9.55 26.97
C PRO A 335 -2.11 10.01 28.43
N THR A 336 -2.80 11.11 28.73
CA THR A 336 -3.30 11.36 30.07
C THR A 336 -4.53 10.49 30.31
N VAL A 337 -4.46 9.62 31.31
CA VAL A 337 -5.57 8.71 31.67
C VAL A 337 -6.24 9.20 32.95
N THR A 338 -7.55 9.40 32.90
CA THR A 338 -8.35 9.88 34.04
C THR A 338 -9.51 8.94 34.32
N LEU A 339 -9.65 8.50 35.56
CA LEU A 339 -10.88 7.85 36.04
C LEU A 339 -11.98 8.91 36.13
N VAL A 340 -12.94 8.86 35.20
CA VAL A 340 -14.04 9.84 35.11
C VAL A 340 -15.07 9.56 36.19
N GLN A 341 -15.46 8.29 36.30
CA GLN A 341 -16.48 7.85 37.25
C GLN A 341 -16.24 6.39 37.63
N SER A 342 -16.57 6.05 38.88
CA SER A 342 -16.39 4.71 39.42
C SER A 342 -17.70 4.12 39.95
N ASN A 343 -17.82 2.80 39.90
CA ASN A 343 -18.98 2.03 40.38
C ASN A 343 -20.30 2.43 39.69
N LEU A 344 -20.24 2.66 38.38
CA LEU A 344 -21.42 2.93 37.56
C LEU A 344 -22.18 1.64 37.27
N THR A 345 -23.50 1.66 37.46
CA THR A 345 -24.37 0.65 36.87
C THR A 345 -24.50 0.91 35.38
N VAL A 346 -24.03 -0.03 34.57
CA VAL A 346 -24.03 0.03 33.10
C VAL A 346 -24.78 -1.17 32.53
N ASN A 347 -25.27 -1.03 31.30
CA ASN A 347 -25.94 -2.12 30.60
C ASN A 347 -25.17 -2.44 29.32
N LEU A 348 -24.78 -3.70 29.16
CA LEU A 348 -24.30 -4.25 27.91
C LEU A 348 -25.51 -4.71 27.09
N THR A 349 -25.71 -4.11 25.92
CA THR A 349 -26.88 -4.38 25.07
C THR A 349 -26.74 -5.65 24.23
N GLN A 350 -25.51 -6.14 24.08
CA GLN A 350 -25.13 -7.32 23.33
C GLN A 350 -23.88 -7.94 23.95
N GLU A 351 -23.49 -9.13 23.48
CA GLU A 351 -22.21 -9.72 23.87
C GLU A 351 -21.05 -8.87 23.34
N ILE A 352 -20.10 -8.51 24.20
CA ILE A 352 -18.92 -7.70 23.83
C ILE A 352 -17.70 -8.25 24.56
N ASN A 353 -16.62 -8.56 23.82
CA ASN A 353 -15.35 -9.07 24.38
C ASN A 353 -15.53 -10.28 25.32
N GLY A 354 -16.48 -11.18 25.00
CA GLY A 354 -16.80 -12.36 25.82
C GLY A 354 -17.68 -12.09 27.05
N LEU A 355 -18.19 -10.86 27.21
CA LEU A 355 -19.17 -10.52 28.23
C LEU A 355 -20.57 -10.56 27.65
N ASP A 356 -21.45 -11.37 28.24
CA ASP A 356 -22.85 -11.47 27.84
C ASP A 356 -23.62 -10.14 27.99
N ALA A 357 -24.71 -9.99 27.24
CA ALA A 357 -25.65 -8.89 27.44
C ALA A 357 -26.21 -8.93 28.88
N GLY A 358 -26.19 -7.80 29.56
CA GLY A 358 -26.53 -7.78 30.98
C GLY A 358 -26.30 -6.43 31.67
N THR A 359 -26.60 -6.38 32.95
CA THR A 359 -26.29 -5.22 33.80
C THR A 359 -25.00 -5.51 34.56
N TYR A 360 -24.13 -4.50 34.67
CA TYR A 360 -22.82 -4.61 35.29
C TYR A 360 -22.50 -3.38 36.15
N ILE A 361 -21.49 -3.51 37.01
CA ILE A 361 -20.83 -2.39 37.70
C ILE A 361 -19.47 -2.15 37.06
N ALA A 362 -19.24 -0.94 36.57
CA ALA A 362 -18.03 -0.59 35.82
C ALA A 362 -17.43 0.77 36.21
N ASP A 363 -16.17 0.97 35.86
CA ASP A 363 -15.47 2.25 35.95
C ASP A 363 -15.24 2.80 34.53
N LEU A 364 -15.42 4.11 34.35
CA LEU A 364 -15.18 4.81 33.08
C LEU A 364 -13.83 5.52 33.12
N TYR A 365 -12.96 5.17 32.19
CA TYR A 365 -11.67 5.83 32.00
C TYR A 365 -11.68 6.67 30.73
N LYS A 366 -11.15 7.90 30.81
CA LYS A 366 -10.91 8.79 29.68
C LYS A 366 -9.43 8.80 29.34
N TYR A 367 -9.14 8.69 28.06
CA TYR A 367 -7.80 8.73 27.50
C TYR A 367 -7.68 9.99 26.63
N GLU A 368 -6.68 10.83 26.93
CA GLU A 368 -6.47 12.11 26.24
C GLU A 368 -5.04 12.25 25.72
N TRP A 369 -4.88 12.52 24.43
CA TRP A 369 -3.58 12.86 23.84
C TRP A 369 -3.55 14.33 23.41
N ASN A 370 -2.39 14.95 23.58
CA ASN A 370 -2.07 16.23 22.99
C ASN A 370 -0.78 16.10 22.19
N TYR A 371 -0.92 15.92 20.88
CA TYR A 371 0.19 15.85 19.94
C TYR A 371 0.62 17.27 19.58
N SER A 372 1.43 17.92 20.41
CA SER A 372 1.91 19.31 20.20
C SER A 372 3.38 19.43 19.77
N ASN A 373 4.09 18.31 19.63
CA ASN A 373 5.54 18.29 19.36
C ASN A 373 5.93 18.33 17.87
N ASN A 374 4.97 18.53 16.95
CA ASN A 374 5.24 18.59 15.52
C ASN A 374 5.55 20.02 15.07
N VAL A 375 6.66 20.57 15.58
CA VAL A 375 7.27 21.80 15.06
C VAL A 375 8.28 21.41 13.98
N LEU A 376 8.10 21.94 12.77
CA LEU A 376 8.99 21.67 11.63
C LEU A 376 10.29 22.47 11.71
N ASN A 377 11.30 22.03 10.95
CA ASN A 377 12.57 22.75 10.87
C ASN A 377 12.39 24.09 10.14
N PRO A 378 13.27 25.09 10.39
CA PRO A 378 13.27 26.31 9.61
C PRO A 378 13.34 26.05 8.11
N GLY A 379 12.39 26.58 7.35
CA GLY A 379 12.33 26.37 5.89
C GLY A 379 11.42 25.22 5.45
N GLU A 380 10.72 24.58 6.37
CA GLU A 380 9.69 23.58 6.06
C GLU A 380 8.29 24.14 6.34
N GLU A 381 7.33 23.82 5.49
CA GLU A 381 5.93 24.21 5.64
C GLU A 381 5.02 23.00 5.48
N ILE A 382 3.97 22.95 6.29
CA ILE A 382 2.90 21.96 6.17
C ILE A 382 2.03 22.36 4.97
N ILE A 383 1.92 21.48 3.99
CA ILE A 383 1.10 21.69 2.79
C ILE A 383 -0.20 20.87 2.81
N ASP A 384 -0.27 19.87 3.68
CA ASP A 384 -1.50 19.08 3.92
C ASP A 384 -1.42 18.25 5.21
N TRP A 385 -2.54 17.63 5.60
CA TRP A 385 -2.59 16.64 6.67
C TRP A 385 -3.82 15.73 6.55
N TRP A 386 -3.73 14.51 7.07
CA TRP A 386 -4.84 13.56 7.11
C TRP A 386 -4.71 12.56 8.28
N PRO A 387 -5.83 11.98 8.77
CA PRO A 387 -5.79 10.85 9.70
C PRO A 387 -5.18 9.61 9.04
N VAL A 388 -4.47 8.81 9.84
CA VAL A 388 -3.97 7.49 9.42
C VAL A 388 -4.74 6.45 10.21
N HIS A 389 -5.67 5.80 9.53
CA HIS A 389 -6.63 4.88 10.12
C HIS A 389 -5.97 3.53 10.44
N ALA A 390 -5.03 3.06 9.61
CA ALA A 390 -4.28 1.80 9.81
C ALA A 390 -3.53 1.79 11.15
N GLY A 391 -3.01 2.95 11.54
CA GLY A 391 -2.30 3.16 12.80
C GLY A 391 -3.18 3.57 13.98
N THR A 392 -4.48 3.77 13.78
CA THR A 392 -5.41 4.27 14.81
C THR A 392 -6.21 3.13 15.44
N TYR A 393 -6.25 3.13 16.77
CA TYR A 393 -6.93 2.13 17.60
C TYR A 393 -7.86 2.86 18.55
N LYS A 394 -9.17 2.70 18.31
CA LYS A 394 -10.21 3.47 18.99
C LYS A 394 -10.58 2.84 20.32
N GLY A 395 -11.05 3.65 21.25
CA GLY A 395 -11.79 3.16 22.41
C GLY A 395 -13.28 3.14 22.08
N VAL A 396 -14.10 3.22 23.12
CA VAL A 396 -15.56 3.22 23.02
C VAL A 396 -16.16 4.52 23.53
N SER A 397 -17.46 4.71 23.28
CA SER A 397 -18.17 5.88 23.79
C SER A 397 -18.28 5.89 25.33
N ALA A 398 -18.46 7.08 25.90
CA ALA A 398 -18.74 7.27 27.32
C ALA A 398 -20.18 6.91 27.74
N ASN A 399 -20.99 6.31 26.84
CA ASN A 399 -22.38 5.98 27.13
C ASN A 399 -22.48 4.82 28.12
N THR A 400 -23.40 4.93 29.08
CA THR A 400 -23.65 3.89 30.09
C THR A 400 -24.41 2.68 29.54
N ASN A 401 -25.06 2.83 28.37
CA ASN A 401 -25.44 1.71 27.54
C ASN A 401 -24.22 1.36 26.70
N ILE A 402 -23.44 0.39 27.18
CA ILE A 402 -22.21 -0.05 26.55
C ILE A 402 -22.61 -0.96 25.39
N ASN A 403 -22.49 -0.42 24.19
CA ASN A 403 -22.76 -1.11 22.94
C ASN A 403 -21.49 -1.47 22.17
N GLY A 404 -20.31 -1.06 22.67
CA GLY A 404 -19.03 -1.31 22.03
C GLY A 404 -18.77 -0.44 20.80
N GLU A 405 -19.59 0.61 20.58
CA GLU A 405 -19.42 1.48 19.43
C GLU A 405 -18.07 2.21 19.49
N PRO A 406 -17.23 2.08 18.43
CA PRO A 406 -15.94 2.74 18.36
C PRO A 406 -16.11 4.26 18.49
N TYR A 407 -15.28 4.88 19.31
CA TYR A 407 -15.35 6.33 19.53
C TYR A 407 -13.97 6.95 19.64
N MET A 408 -13.78 8.08 18.98
CA MET A 408 -12.61 8.94 19.16
C MET A 408 -12.96 10.35 18.69
N ALA A 409 -12.84 11.34 19.58
CA ALA A 409 -13.01 12.74 19.22
C ALA A 409 -11.65 13.34 18.90
N ILE A 410 -11.49 13.89 17.70
CA ILE A 410 -10.24 14.46 17.20
C ILE A 410 -10.46 15.95 16.98
N THR A 411 -9.60 16.78 17.57
CA THR A 411 -9.61 18.24 17.42
C THR A 411 -8.26 18.69 16.87
N PRO A 412 -8.11 18.79 15.53
CA PRO A 412 -6.88 19.22 14.90
C PRO A 412 -6.73 20.74 14.86
N SER A 413 -5.49 21.21 14.95
CA SER A 413 -5.05 22.60 14.75
C SER A 413 -3.75 22.55 13.94
N VAL A 414 -3.90 22.36 12.63
CA VAL A 414 -2.78 22.27 11.68
C VAL A 414 -2.68 23.56 10.88
N ASN A 415 -1.52 24.22 10.92
CA ASN A 415 -1.28 25.47 10.21
C ASN A 415 -0.74 25.19 8.80
N ILE A 416 -1.62 25.11 7.81
CA ILE A 416 -1.24 24.97 6.39
C ILE A 416 -0.52 26.24 5.91
N GLY A 417 0.64 26.08 5.27
CA GLY A 417 1.59 27.15 4.97
C GLY A 417 2.40 27.61 6.18
N GLY A 418 2.31 26.90 7.31
CA GLY A 418 3.07 27.17 8.52
C GLY A 418 3.85 25.96 9.01
N THR A 419 4.44 26.06 10.20
CA THR A 419 5.41 25.07 10.73
C THR A 419 4.86 24.26 11.92
N THR A 420 3.59 24.42 12.27
CA THR A 420 3.02 23.90 13.52
C THR A 420 1.77 23.07 13.29
N ALA A 421 1.76 21.85 13.84
CA ALA A 421 0.59 21.02 13.97
C ALA A 421 0.36 20.65 15.45
N SER A 422 -0.86 20.84 15.93
CA SER A 422 -1.32 20.30 17.22
C SER A 422 -2.61 19.53 17.04
N VAL A 423 -2.68 18.31 17.56
CA VAL A 423 -3.91 17.50 17.52
C VAL A 423 -4.26 17.03 18.92
N ASN A 424 -5.49 17.32 19.37
CA ASN A 424 -6.02 16.81 20.64
C ASN A 424 -6.97 15.66 20.36
N VAL A 425 -6.85 14.57 21.11
CA VAL A 425 -7.65 13.36 20.91
C VAL A 425 -8.22 12.89 22.22
N VAL A 426 -9.50 12.48 22.21
CA VAL A 426 -10.19 11.91 23.37
C VAL A 426 -10.90 10.62 23.00
N THR A 427 -10.70 9.56 23.79
CA THR A 427 -11.52 8.35 23.76
C THR A 427 -11.76 7.81 25.17
N TYR A 428 -12.52 6.72 25.30
CA TYR A 428 -12.85 6.10 26.57
C TYR A 428 -12.69 4.57 26.54
N ALA A 429 -12.55 4.00 27.74
CA ALA A 429 -12.59 2.57 27.98
C ALA A 429 -13.38 2.28 29.26
N TRP A 430 -14.08 1.15 29.29
CA TRP A 430 -14.80 0.70 30.47
C TRP A 430 -14.08 -0.47 31.12
N TRP A 431 -13.86 -0.38 32.43
CA TRP A 431 -13.41 -1.51 33.24
C TRP A 431 -14.61 -2.13 33.95
N VAL A 432 -15.07 -3.27 33.48
CA VAL A 432 -16.20 -4.00 34.04
C VAL A 432 -15.72 -4.83 35.23
N LYS A 433 -16.23 -4.54 36.42
CA LYS A 433 -15.74 -5.15 37.67
C LYS A 433 -16.55 -6.36 38.10
N GLU A 434 -17.86 -6.26 38.03
CA GLU A 434 -18.76 -7.31 38.48
C GLU A 434 -20.12 -7.25 37.76
N GLN A 435 -20.80 -8.39 37.69
CA GLN A 435 -22.17 -8.45 37.20
C GLN A 435 -23.13 -7.74 38.17
N GLY A 436 -24.12 -7.02 37.63
CA GLY A 436 -25.15 -6.37 38.43
C GLY A 436 -26.06 -7.41 39.07
N SER A 437 -26.23 -7.34 40.41
CA SER A 437 -27.12 -8.23 41.16
C SER A 437 -28.14 -7.43 41.98
N VAL A 438 -29.39 -7.90 41.97
CA VAL A 438 -30.49 -7.32 42.77
C VAL A 438 -30.50 -7.87 44.20
N LEU A 439 -29.75 -8.96 44.48
CA LEU A 439 -29.86 -9.76 45.72
C LEU A 439 -28.53 -10.00 46.45
N GLY A 440 -27.42 -9.37 46.05
CA GLY A 440 -26.10 -9.54 46.70
C GLY A 440 -24.92 -9.00 45.87
N GLN A 441 -23.69 -9.36 46.24
CA GLN A 441 -22.50 -9.13 45.37
C GLN A 441 -22.62 -10.02 44.12
N GLY A 442 -22.45 -9.42 42.94
CA GLY A 442 -22.42 -10.16 41.68
C GLY A 442 -21.09 -10.87 41.46
N GLU A 443 -21.02 -11.70 40.42
CA GLU A 443 -19.78 -12.36 40.05
C GLU A 443 -18.75 -11.34 39.57
N VAL A 444 -17.50 -11.50 40.02
CA VAL A 444 -16.37 -10.66 39.62
C VAL A 444 -16.02 -10.96 38.16
N VAL A 445 -15.89 -9.90 37.36
CA VAL A 445 -15.63 -9.94 35.92
C VAL A 445 -14.19 -9.50 35.63
N ASN A 446 -13.85 -8.25 35.92
CA ASN A 446 -12.53 -7.63 35.68
C ASN A 446 -12.07 -7.67 34.21
N GLU A 447 -12.90 -7.15 33.32
CA GLU A 447 -12.62 -7.12 31.88
C GLU A 447 -12.74 -5.72 31.30
N TRP A 448 -11.94 -5.43 30.28
CA TRP A 448 -12.03 -4.18 29.53
C TRP A 448 -13.03 -4.29 28.39
N VAL A 449 -13.89 -3.28 28.27
CA VAL A 449 -14.69 -3.06 27.06
C VAL A 449 -14.10 -1.90 26.26
N LEU A 450 -13.68 -2.24 25.04
CA LEU A 450 -12.97 -1.44 24.05
C LEU A 450 -13.58 -1.68 22.65
N ASP A 451 -13.11 -0.94 21.65
CA ASP A 451 -13.40 -1.22 20.25
C ASP A 451 -12.83 -2.60 19.84
N GLN A 452 -13.42 -3.23 18.83
CA GLN A 452 -13.02 -4.56 18.35
C GLN A 452 -11.57 -4.60 17.82
N SER A 453 -11.02 -3.46 17.43
CA SER A 453 -9.62 -3.34 17.02
C SER A 453 -8.60 -3.44 18.17
N SER A 454 -9.05 -3.37 19.43
CA SER A 454 -8.17 -3.25 20.61
C SER A 454 -8.46 -4.35 21.64
N THR A 455 -7.40 -4.94 22.19
CA THR A 455 -7.50 -5.97 23.23
C THR A 455 -7.16 -5.45 24.62
N SER A 456 -6.43 -4.33 24.67
CA SER A 456 -5.99 -3.66 25.90
C SER A 456 -6.09 -2.15 25.74
N PRO A 457 -6.32 -1.38 26.82
CA PRO A 457 -6.24 0.08 26.74
C PRO A 457 -4.86 0.61 26.35
N ASN A 458 -3.81 -0.23 26.45
CA ASN A 458 -2.47 0.09 25.96
C ASN A 458 -2.38 0.11 24.42
N ASP A 459 -3.32 -0.53 23.72
CA ASP A 459 -3.37 -0.55 22.26
C ASP A 459 -3.91 0.79 21.72
N LEU A 460 -4.69 1.51 22.53
CA LEU A 460 -5.35 2.76 22.14
C LEU A 460 -4.32 3.80 21.70
N ARG A 461 -4.51 4.32 20.49
CA ARG A 461 -3.63 5.35 19.91
C ARG A 461 -4.32 6.04 18.75
N TYR A 462 -3.83 7.22 18.41
CA TYR A 462 -4.24 7.94 17.22
C TYR A 462 -3.01 8.25 16.37
N MET A 463 -3.15 8.09 15.06
CA MET A 463 -2.10 8.38 14.11
C MET A 463 -2.62 9.36 13.05
N TYR A 464 -1.77 10.30 12.66
CA TYR A 464 -2.02 11.21 11.55
C TYR A 464 -0.73 11.50 10.79
N SER A 465 -0.89 11.96 9.57
CA SER A 465 0.17 12.39 8.68
C SER A 465 0.14 13.90 8.50
N ILE A 466 1.32 14.50 8.40
CA ILE A 466 1.49 15.84 7.86
C ILE A 466 2.34 15.75 6.59
N HIS A 467 1.90 16.45 5.56
CA HIS A 467 2.60 16.55 4.29
C HIS A 467 3.39 17.85 4.26
N ILE A 468 4.68 17.76 3.97
CA ILE A 468 5.65 18.83 4.19
C ILE A 468 6.34 19.18 2.88
N GLU A 469 6.52 20.48 2.64
CA GLU A 469 7.43 21.02 1.64
C GLU A 469 8.60 21.72 2.33
N ASN A 470 9.83 21.37 1.96
CA ASN A 470 11.01 22.14 2.30
C ASN A 470 11.26 23.22 1.24
N ILE A 471 10.80 24.44 1.52
CA ILE A 471 10.87 25.59 0.62
C ILE A 471 12.30 26.13 0.43
N THR A 472 13.25 25.73 1.28
CA THR A 472 14.67 26.12 1.11
C THR A 472 15.38 25.29 0.05
N LEU A 473 14.83 24.11 -0.28
CA LEU A 473 15.30 23.29 -1.38
C LEU A 473 14.66 23.79 -2.68
N SER A 474 15.37 24.66 -3.40
CA SER A 474 15.02 24.97 -4.79
C SER A 474 14.95 23.67 -5.58
N SER A 475 13.98 23.54 -6.50
CA SER A 475 13.84 22.38 -7.40
C SER A 475 15.06 22.28 -8.31
N LEU A 476 16.16 21.76 -7.78
CA LEU A 476 17.34 21.42 -8.55
C LEU A 476 16.96 20.19 -9.37
N LYS A 477 17.13 20.28 -10.69
CA LYS A 477 17.31 19.06 -11.49
C LYS A 477 18.44 18.30 -10.82
N SER A 478 18.15 17.13 -10.27
CA SER A 478 19.16 16.28 -9.65
C SER A 478 20.13 15.84 -10.74
N GLU A 479 21.31 16.47 -10.81
CA GLU A 479 22.48 15.76 -11.30
C GLU A 479 22.83 14.74 -10.22
N SER A 480 22.50 13.48 -10.50
CA SER A 480 22.88 12.34 -9.67
C SER A 480 24.41 12.28 -9.58
N ILE A 481 24.98 12.68 -8.44
CA ILE A 481 26.35 12.31 -8.12
C ILE A 481 26.29 10.84 -7.67
N LYS A 482 26.43 9.92 -8.64
CA LYS A 482 26.83 8.54 -8.37
C LYS A 482 28.26 8.57 -7.81
N GLU A 483 28.43 8.20 -6.54
CA GLU A 483 29.71 7.64 -6.09
C GLU A 483 29.47 6.20 -5.60
N ASP A 484 30.04 5.25 -6.37
CA ASP A 484 29.78 3.82 -6.33
C ASP A 484 30.58 3.13 -5.20
N VAL A 485 30.07 3.15 -3.96
CA VAL A 485 30.54 2.19 -2.94
C VAL A 485 30.19 0.78 -3.41
N LEU A 486 31.19 -0.10 -3.51
CA LEU A 486 31.03 -1.47 -4.00
C LEU A 486 31.04 -2.46 -2.84
N LEU A 487 30.13 -3.43 -2.89
CA LEU A 487 30.06 -4.54 -1.94
C LEU A 487 30.24 -5.85 -2.67
N TYR A 488 31.18 -6.68 -2.20
CA TYR A 488 31.46 -7.96 -2.84
C TYR A 488 32.05 -9.02 -1.89
N PRO A 489 31.82 -10.31 -2.15
CA PRO A 489 30.84 -10.80 -3.14
C PRO A 489 29.41 -10.47 -2.70
N ASN A 490 28.48 -10.43 -3.64
CA ASN A 490 27.05 -10.32 -3.36
C ASN A 490 26.31 -11.24 -4.35
N PRO A 491 25.75 -12.38 -3.91
CA PRO A 491 25.63 -12.85 -2.52
C PRO A 491 26.97 -13.18 -1.82
N THR A 492 26.97 -13.21 -0.48
CA THR A 492 28.13 -13.55 0.36
C THR A 492 27.77 -14.53 1.49
N ASN A 493 28.74 -15.31 1.97
CA ASN A 493 28.53 -16.29 3.04
C ASN A 493 29.20 -15.86 4.35
N ASP A 494 30.49 -15.51 4.33
CA ASP A 494 31.25 -15.35 5.57
C ASP A 494 31.80 -13.93 5.76
N ILE A 495 32.22 -13.29 4.66
CA ILE A 495 32.90 -12.00 4.69
C ILE A 495 32.32 -11.11 3.60
N LEU A 496 31.87 -9.92 4.00
CA LEU A 496 31.48 -8.85 3.09
C LEU A 496 32.65 -7.88 2.94
N ASN A 497 33.15 -7.71 1.72
CA ASN A 497 34.16 -6.69 1.42
C ASN A 497 33.48 -5.45 0.87
N ILE A 498 33.94 -4.30 1.34
CA ILE A 498 33.46 -2.99 0.96
C ILE A 498 34.63 -2.22 0.38
N TYR A 499 34.46 -1.73 -0.84
CA TYR A 499 35.44 -0.88 -1.51
C TYR A 499 34.91 0.55 -1.62
N PHE A 500 35.72 1.48 -1.14
CA PHE A 500 35.50 2.91 -1.23
C PHE A 500 36.37 3.50 -2.35
N PRO A 501 35.78 4.00 -3.45
CA PRO A 501 36.54 4.55 -4.57
C PRO A 501 37.18 5.91 -4.25
N THR A 502 36.66 6.60 -3.23
CA THR A 502 37.10 7.93 -2.79
C THR A 502 37.45 7.92 -1.30
N SER A 503 38.32 8.84 -0.88
CA SER A 503 38.66 9.01 0.54
C SER A 503 37.47 9.56 1.31
N LEU A 504 37.22 9.01 2.49
CA LEU A 504 36.13 9.35 3.39
C LEU A 504 36.59 10.43 4.38
N SER A 505 35.67 11.12 5.05
CA SER A 505 36.01 12.14 6.06
C SER A 505 35.86 11.65 7.50
N ASN A 506 34.70 11.10 7.84
CA ASN A 506 34.36 10.53 9.13
C ASN A 506 33.37 9.36 8.94
N PRO A 507 33.85 8.24 8.37
CA PRO A 507 33.00 7.11 8.00
C PRO A 507 32.48 6.31 9.19
N GLU A 508 31.18 6.05 9.18
CA GLU A 508 30.49 5.09 10.04
C GLU A 508 29.75 4.09 9.14
N ILE A 509 30.00 2.79 9.36
CA ILE A 509 29.26 1.72 8.72
C ILE A 509 28.21 1.20 9.68
N GLU A 510 27.01 0.96 9.17
CA GLU A 510 25.95 0.22 9.83
C GLU A 510 25.42 -0.86 8.90
N ILE A 511 25.03 -2.01 9.46
CA ILE A 511 24.30 -3.04 8.72
C ILE A 511 22.98 -3.29 9.44
N TYR A 512 21.89 -3.23 8.68
CA TYR A 512 20.53 -3.50 9.12
C TYR A 512 19.98 -4.76 8.46
N ASN A 513 19.06 -5.44 9.13
CA ASN A 513 18.17 -6.39 8.46
C ASN A 513 17.00 -5.65 7.78
N LEU A 514 16.09 -6.38 7.13
CA LEU A 514 14.95 -5.80 6.40
C LEU A 514 13.93 -5.12 7.32
N GLU A 515 13.84 -5.55 8.59
CA GLU A 515 12.97 -4.94 9.60
C GLU A 515 13.54 -3.63 10.17
N GLY A 516 14.68 -3.14 9.64
CA GLY A 516 15.33 -1.91 10.08
C GLY A 516 16.06 -2.03 11.43
N LYS A 517 16.23 -3.25 11.95
CA LYS A 517 17.01 -3.51 13.17
C LYS A 517 18.50 -3.47 12.85
N LEU A 518 19.25 -2.69 13.64
CA LEU A 518 20.71 -2.61 13.54
C LEU A 518 21.34 -3.94 13.97
N ILE A 519 22.10 -4.56 13.07
CA ILE A 519 22.80 -5.84 13.26
C ILE A 519 24.28 -5.63 13.55
N TYR A 520 24.90 -4.65 12.89
CA TYR A 520 26.32 -4.33 13.05
C TYR A 520 26.58 -2.84 12.89
N SER A 521 27.58 -2.32 13.59
CA SER A 521 28.05 -0.94 13.44
C SER A 521 29.56 -0.87 13.66
N GLU A 522 30.25 -0.08 12.84
CA GLU A 522 31.69 0.18 12.95
C GLU A 522 31.98 1.66 12.69
N ARG A 523 32.79 2.27 13.56
CA ARG A 523 33.20 3.69 13.49
C ARG A 523 34.70 3.86 13.37
N ASN A 524 35.49 2.79 13.48
CA ASN A 524 36.94 2.82 13.43
C ASN A 524 37.47 2.58 12.00
N ILE A 525 36.96 3.33 11.03
CA ILE A 525 37.40 3.26 9.63
C ILE A 525 38.27 4.49 9.38
N GLN A 526 39.49 4.29 8.87
CA GLN A 526 40.37 5.42 8.59
C GLN A 526 39.86 6.19 7.35
N PRO A 527 39.93 7.54 7.33
CA PRO A 527 39.56 8.37 6.18
C PRO A 527 40.14 7.93 4.83
N ASP A 528 41.37 7.39 4.83
CA ASP A 528 42.08 6.91 3.65
C ASP A 528 41.94 5.41 3.38
N GLN A 529 41.17 4.70 4.21
CA GLN A 529 40.97 3.26 4.08
C GLN A 529 40.04 2.95 2.91
N GLN A 530 40.58 2.40 1.82
CA GLN A 530 39.80 2.04 0.63
C GLN A 530 39.06 0.71 0.73
N ASN A 531 39.48 -0.18 1.63
CA ASN A 531 38.88 -1.52 1.77
C ASN A 531 38.56 -1.82 3.24
N VAL A 532 37.33 -2.26 3.48
CA VAL A 532 36.88 -2.78 4.78
C VAL A 532 36.29 -4.16 4.56
N SER A 533 36.63 -5.10 5.43
CA SER A 533 36.06 -6.45 5.44
C SER A 533 35.30 -6.65 6.74
N ILE A 534 34.06 -7.10 6.64
CA ILE A 534 33.18 -7.35 7.79
C ILE A 534 32.88 -8.84 7.83
N GLU A 535 33.11 -9.46 8.99
CA GLU A 535 32.73 -10.84 9.24
C GLU A 535 31.21 -10.91 9.47
N ILE A 536 30.52 -11.57 8.54
CA ILE A 536 29.05 -11.72 8.54
C ILE A 536 28.63 -13.18 8.69
N ALA A 537 29.58 -14.11 8.90
CA ALA A 537 29.27 -15.52 9.21
C ALA A 537 28.26 -15.69 10.37
N PRO A 538 28.26 -14.83 11.42
CA PRO A 538 27.25 -14.89 12.48
C PRO A 538 25.85 -14.40 12.07
N PHE A 539 25.71 -13.75 10.91
CA PHE A 539 24.43 -13.21 10.47
C PHE A 539 23.57 -14.34 9.91
N SER A 540 22.27 -14.29 10.17
CA SER A 540 21.31 -15.21 9.58
C SER A 540 21.26 -15.08 8.05
N ASN A 541 20.88 -16.13 7.35
CA ASN A 541 20.69 -16.05 5.89
C ASN A 541 19.50 -15.14 5.56
N GLY A 542 19.73 -14.14 4.72
CA GLY A 542 18.74 -13.11 4.43
C GLY A 542 19.31 -11.91 3.68
N VAL A 543 18.46 -10.92 3.45
CA VAL A 543 18.84 -9.65 2.83
C VAL A 543 19.23 -8.65 3.91
N TYR A 544 20.32 -7.94 3.67
CA TYR A 544 20.87 -6.95 4.58
C TYR A 544 21.08 -5.63 3.85
N LEU A 545 21.03 -4.55 4.62
CA LEU A 545 21.28 -3.20 4.15
C LEU A 545 22.54 -2.69 4.79
N PHE A 546 23.55 -2.47 3.97
CA PHE A 546 24.74 -1.71 4.31
C PHE A 546 24.44 -0.23 4.22
N VAL A 547 24.81 0.53 5.24
CA VAL A 547 24.70 1.98 5.30
C VAL A 547 26.08 2.55 5.64
N LEU A 548 26.60 3.40 4.76
CA LEU A 548 27.76 4.25 5.04
C LEU A 548 27.27 5.65 5.36
N LYS A 549 27.66 6.19 6.52
CA LYS A 549 27.50 7.60 6.89
C LYS A 549 28.87 8.27 6.81
N ASP A 550 29.01 9.35 6.05
CA ASP A 550 30.23 10.15 5.99
C ASP A 550 29.90 11.65 5.95
N LYS A 551 30.05 12.33 7.09
CA LYS A 551 29.58 13.71 7.32
C LYS A 551 28.09 13.87 6.93
N ASP A 552 27.82 14.58 5.83
CA ASP A 552 26.47 14.88 5.32
C ASP A 552 26.01 13.87 4.27
N ASN A 553 26.90 12.97 3.84
CA ASN A 553 26.59 11.94 2.86
C ASN A 553 26.17 10.65 3.58
N ARG A 554 25.10 10.04 3.07
CA ARG A 554 24.69 8.70 3.47
C ARG A 554 24.55 7.87 2.20
N ILE A 555 25.11 6.67 2.18
CA ILE A 555 25.01 5.72 1.06
C ILE A 555 24.44 4.42 1.60
N THR A 556 23.32 3.97 1.03
CA THR A 556 22.71 2.69 1.37
C THR A 556 22.88 1.72 0.21
N LYS A 557 23.29 0.47 0.48
CA LYS A 557 23.41 -0.61 -0.50
C LYS A 557 22.87 -1.91 0.08
N ARG A 558 22.27 -2.74 -0.77
CA ARG A 558 21.73 -4.05 -0.40
C ARG A 558 22.73 -5.17 -0.68
N PHE A 559 22.87 -6.13 0.23
CA PHE A 559 23.58 -7.39 -0.03
C PHE A 559 22.82 -8.61 0.52
N ILE A 560 23.08 -9.79 -0.04
CA ILE A 560 22.42 -11.05 0.32
C ILE A 560 23.42 -11.95 1.04
N LYS A 561 23.03 -12.45 2.23
CA LYS A 561 23.74 -13.47 3.00
C LYS A 561 23.13 -14.85 2.75
N GLN A 562 23.96 -15.83 2.38
CA GLN A 562 23.56 -17.22 2.08
C GLN A 562 24.17 -18.25 3.02
#